data_AF-D3CY11-F1
#
_entry.id   AF-D3CY11-F1
#
_cell.length_a   1.000
_cell.length_b   1.000
_cell.length_c   1.000
_cell.angle_alpha   90.00
_cell.angle_beta   90.00
_cell.angle_gamma   90.00
#
_symmetry.space_group_name_H-M   'P 1'
#
loop_
_entity.id
_entity.type
_entity.pdbx_description
1 polymer ?
#
loop_
_entity_poly.entity_id
_entity_poly.type
_entity_poly.pdbx_seq_one_letter_code
_entity_poly.pdbx_strand_id
1 'polypeptide(L)' 'MAGLMAAVDMPPGAVAVTADELAAILARGGHPDDGAGTADLGAALVDLVRTGRLLAVRLPDSRLAFSPNPTADPAEETR' A
#
# COMPACT_ATOMS: atom_id res chain seq x y z
N MET A 1 5.79 26.08 3.91
CA MET A 1 5.56 25.06 2.88
C MET A 1 4.81 23.91 3.53
N ALA A 2 3.49 24.05 3.70
CA ALA A 2 2.65 23.01 4.27
C ALA A 2 2.26 22.06 3.12
N GLY A 3 2.94 20.93 3.03
CA GLY A 3 2.54 19.85 2.13
C GLY A 3 1.14 19.41 2.53
N LEU A 4 0.18 19.56 1.63
CA LEU A 4 -1.12 18.92 1.75
C LEU A 4 -0.84 17.42 1.87
N MET A 5 -0.88 16.89 3.10
CA MET A 5 -1.33 15.52 3.28
C MET A 5 -2.72 15.51 2.66
N ALA A 6 -2.84 14.94 1.45
CA ALA A 6 -4.12 14.54 0.93
C ALA A 6 -4.78 13.75 2.06
N ALA A 7 -5.81 14.34 2.67
CA ALA A 7 -6.63 13.68 3.66
C ALA A 7 -7.41 12.61 2.91
N VAL A 8 -6.74 11.51 2.61
CA VAL A 8 -7.38 10.32 2.07
C VAL A 8 -8.32 9.89 3.16
N ASP A 9 -9.62 9.96 2.85
CA ASP A 9 -10.70 9.55 3.74
C ASP A 9 -10.46 8.08 4.09
N MET A 10 -9.81 7.84 5.22
CA MET A 10 -9.47 6.50 5.67
C MET A 10 -10.75 5.90 6.27
N PRO A 11 -11.12 4.66 5.89
CA PRO A 11 -12.27 4.01 6.49
C PRO A 11 -12.13 3.96 8.01
N PRO A 12 -13.23 4.06 8.77
CA PRO A 12 -13.17 4.09 10.23
C PRO A 12 -12.48 2.83 10.76
N GLY A 13 -11.44 3.03 11.57
CA GLY A 13 -10.61 1.94 12.12
C GLY A 13 -9.53 1.41 11.18
N ALA A 14 -9.39 1.96 9.97
CA ALA A 14 -8.25 1.67 9.11
C ALA A 14 -7.00 2.40 9.59
N VAL A 15 -5.86 1.72 9.49
CA VAL A 15 -4.56 2.25 9.89
C VAL A 15 -3.64 2.26 8.67
N ALA A 16 -3.04 3.41 8.37
CA ALA A 16 -2.03 3.51 7.33
C ALA A 16 -0.84 2.59 7.63
N VAL A 17 -0.37 1.87 6.61
CA VAL A 17 0.72 0.91 6.72
C VAL A 17 1.91 1.44 5.92
N THR A 18 3.07 1.51 6.57
CA THR A 18 4.30 1.89 5.89
C THR A 18 4.82 0.75 5.00
N ALA A 19 5.70 1.05 4.04
CA ALA A 19 6.30 0.02 3.19
C ALA A 19 7.05 -1.07 3.98
N ASP A 20 7.69 -0.70 5.10
CA ASP A 20 8.41 -1.64 5.96
C ASP A 20 7.45 -2.56 6.73
N GLU A 21 6.37 -1.98 7.29
CA GLU A 21 5.32 -2.76 7.93
C GLU A 21 4.61 -3.69 6.94
N LEU A 22 4.36 -3.23 5.71
CA LEU A 22 3.78 -4.04 4.65
C LEU A 22 4.70 -5.23 4.32
N ALA A 23 6.00 -5.00 4.18
CA ALA A 23 6.97 -6.07 3.95
C ALA A 23 6.97 -7.09 5.10
N ALA A 24 6.91 -6.63 6.35
CA ALA A 24 6.84 -7.50 7.52
C ALA A 24 5.53 -8.32 7.57
N ILE A 25 4.40 -7.74 7.18
CA ILE A 25 3.10 -8.44 7.11
C ILE A 25 3.13 -9.52 6.04
N LEU A 26 3.63 -9.20 4.85
CA LEU A 26 3.74 -10.15 3.74
C LEU A 26 4.73 -11.28 4.05
N ALA A 27 5.86 -10.98 4.69
CA ALA A 27 6.85 -11.98 5.11
C ALA A 27 6.30 -12.97 6.15
N ARG A 28 5.31 -12.57 6.95
CA ARG A 28 4.65 -13.44 7.96
C ARG A 28 3.53 -14.31 7.38
N GLY A 29 3.29 -14.26 6.07
CA GLY A 29 2.20 -15.00 5.45
C GLY A 29 0.85 -14.31 5.59
N GLY A 30 0.82 -12.98 5.77
CA GLY A 30 -0.41 -12.17 5.77
C GLY A 30 -1.10 -12.07 4.41
N HIS A 31 -0.98 -13.08 3.55
CA HIS A 31 -1.70 -13.20 2.30
C HIS A 31 -2.97 -14.03 2.57
N PRO A 32 -4.17 -13.43 2.54
CA PRO A 32 -5.40 -14.12 2.94
C PRO A 32 -5.95 -15.11 1.89
N ASP A 33 -5.18 -15.49 0.87
CA ASP A 33 -5.67 -16.37 -0.19
C ASP A 33 -4.66 -17.47 -0.55
N ASP A 34 -5.15 -18.71 -0.51
CA ASP A 34 -4.45 -19.98 -0.67
C ASP A 34 -3.85 -20.20 -2.09
N GLY A 35 -3.57 -19.15 -2.88
CA GLY A 35 -3.14 -19.40 -4.27
C GLY A 35 -2.64 -18.29 -5.20
N ALA A 36 -2.55 -17.00 -4.81
CA ALA A 36 -2.21 -15.97 -5.82
C ALA A 36 -1.19 -14.89 -5.41
N GLY A 37 -0.65 -14.96 -4.19
CA GLY A 37 0.39 -14.05 -3.73
C GLY A 37 1.77 -14.63 -3.98
N THR A 38 2.32 -14.45 -5.17
CA THR A 38 3.73 -14.77 -5.38
C THR A 38 4.60 -13.79 -4.59
N ALA A 39 5.76 -14.23 -4.12
CA ALA A 39 6.74 -13.35 -3.46
C ALA A 39 7.08 -12.11 -4.32
N ASP A 40 6.99 -12.28 -5.65
CA ASP A 40 7.18 -11.23 -6.66
C ASP A 40 6.10 -10.14 -6.58
N LEU A 41 4.82 -10.52 -6.47
CA LEU A 41 3.72 -9.57 -6.27
C LEU A 41 3.85 -8.81 -4.95
N GLY A 42 4.25 -9.51 -3.88
CA GLY A 42 4.49 -8.88 -2.58
C GLY A 42 5.60 -7.83 -2.63
N ALA A 43 6.71 -8.14 -3.32
CA ALA A 43 7.80 -7.19 -3.52
C ALA A 43 7.37 -5.98 -4.34
N ALA A 44 6.61 -6.17 -5.42
CA ALA A 44 6.10 -5.09 -6.26
C ALA A 44 5.17 -4.14 -5.48
N LEU A 45 4.29 -4.68 -4.63
CA LEU A 45 3.41 -3.87 -3.77
C LEU A 45 4.21 -3.03 -2.77
N VAL A 46 5.24 -3.61 -2.14
CA VAL A 46 6.13 -2.89 -1.22
C VAL A 46 6.86 -1.77 -1.93
N ASP A 47 7.36 -2.02 -3.14
CA ASP A 47 8.05 -1.00 -3.96
C ASP A 47 7.10 0.16 -4.31
N LEU A 48 5.90 -0.14 -4.79
CA LEU A 48 4.91 0.89 -5.15
C LEU A 48 4.47 1.75 -3.96
N VAL A 49 4.40 1.17 -2.75
CA VAL A 49 4.13 1.93 -1.52
C VAL A 49 5.34 2.76 -1.11
N ARG A 50 6.55 2.22 -1.26
CA ARG A 50 7.81 2.92 -0.97
C ARG A 50 8.03 4.12 -1.89
N THR A 51 7.72 3.99 -3.18
CA THR A 51 7.78 5.09 -4.15
C THR A 51 6.60 6.06 -4.01
N GLY A 52 5.67 5.81 -3.08
CA GLY A 52 4.49 6.64 -2.85
C GLY A 52 3.47 6.60 -3.99
N ARG A 53 3.57 5.64 -4.91
CA ARG A 53 2.61 5.43 -6.01
C ARG A 53 1.34 4.74 -5.52
N LEU A 54 1.45 3.96 -4.46
CA LEU A 54 0.35 3.27 -3.78
C LEU A 54 0.30 3.66 -2.31
N LEU A 55 -0.91 3.70 -1.78
CA LEU A 55 -1.20 3.79 -0.35
C LEU A 55 -1.68 2.43 0.12
N ALA A 56 -1.09 1.95 1.22
CA ALA A 56 -1.52 0.72 1.87
C ALA A 56 -2.16 1.06 3.23
N VAL A 57 -3.30 0.44 3.50
CA VAL A 57 -3.98 0.54 4.81
C VAL A 57 -4.36 -0.85 5.30
N ARG A 58 -4.33 -1.04 6.61
CA ARG A 58 -4.86 -2.23 7.28
C ARG A 58 -6.26 -1.92 7.79
N LEU A 59 -7.23 -2.71 7.35
CA LEU A 59 -8.63 -2.66 7.77
C LEU A 59 -8.82 -3.32 9.14
N PRO A 60 -9.94 -3.02 9.86
CA PRO A 60 -10.21 -3.61 11.18
C PRO A 60 -10.34 -5.14 11.16
N ASP A 61 -10.68 -5.75 10.03
CA ASP A 61 -10.72 -7.20 9.84
C ASP A 61 -9.34 -7.83 9.50
N SER A 62 -8.25 -7.08 9.69
CA SER A 62 -6.86 -7.46 9.40
C SER A 62 -6.51 -7.64 7.91
N ARG A 63 -7.44 -7.37 6.98
CA ARG A 63 -7.13 -7.30 5.55
C ARG A 63 -6.32 -6.06 5.21
N LEU A 64 -5.53 -6.17 4.15
CA LEU A 64 -4.83 -5.06 3.53
C LEU A 64 -5.67 -4.51 2.38
N ALA A 65 -5.84 -3.20 2.33
CA ALA A 65 -6.41 -2.50 1.19
C ALA A 65 -5.36 -1.57 0.59
N PHE A 66 -5.38 -1.49 -0.74
CA PHE A 66 -4.45 -0.73 -1.54
C PHE A 66 -5.23 0.28 -2.38
N SER A 67 -4.76 1.52 -2.42
CA SER A 67 -5.34 2.56 -3.27
C SER A 67 -4.23 3.30 -4.00
N PRO A 68 -4.37 3.59 -5.31
CA PRO A 68 -3.42 4.46 -6.00
C PRO A 68 -3.36 5.82 -5.29
N ASN A 69 -2.15 6.34 -5.10
CA ASN A 69 -2.00 7.66 -4.51
C ASN A 69 -2.40 8.73 -5.54
N PRO A 70 -3.44 9.55 -5.30
CA PRO A 70 -3.87 10.57 -6.25
C PRO A 70 -2.85 11.71 -6.43
N THR A 71 -1.86 11.78 -5.55
CA THR A 71 -0.73 12.73 -5.64
C THR A 71 0.51 12.12 -6.28
N ALA A 72 0.50 10.83 -6.61
CA ALA A 72 1.55 10.26 -7.44
C ALA A 72 1.40 10.83 -8.84
N ASP A 73 2.42 11.59 -9.25
CA ASP A 73 2.43 12.26 -10.54
C ASP A 73 2.34 11.21 -11.67
N PRO A 74 1.33 11.28 -12.56
CA PRO A 74 1.20 10.33 -13.66
C PRO A 74 2.24 10.53 -14.77
N ALA A 75 3.20 11.46 -14.65
CA ALA A 75 4.08 11.84 -15.76
C ALA A 75 5.31 10.94 -16.02
N GLU A 76 5.53 9.85 -15.28
CA GLU A 76 6.67 8.95 -15.54
C GLU A 76 6.36 7.73 -16.43
N GLU A 77 5.18 7.69 -17.08
CA GLU A 77 4.85 6.65 -18.09
C GLU A 77 4.93 7.20 -19.54
N THR A 78 5.93 8.02 -19.84
CA THR A 78 6.32 8.31 -21.22
C THR A 78 7.80 8.66 -21.29
N ARG A 79 8.68 7.66 -21.42
CA ARG A 79 9.94 7.84 -22.15
C ARG A 79 10.51 6.55 -22.70
#